data_AF-A0A519F712-F1
#
_entry.id   AF-A0A519F712-F1
#
_cell.length_a   1.000
_cell.length_b   1.000
_cell.length_c   1.000
_cell.angle_alpha   90.00
_cell.angle_beta   90.00
_cell.angle_gamma   90.00
#
_symmetry.space_group_name_H-M   'P 1'
#
loop_
_entity.id
_entity.type
_entity.pdbx_description
1 polymer ?
#
loop_
_entity_poly.entity_id
_entity_poly.type
_entity_poly.pdbx_seq_one_letter_code
_entity_poly.pdbx_strand_id
1 'polypeptide(L)'
;MNTADAKRILETALICSTQPLQVRELRVLFDDELGADTIKSLLAELQDDWLQRGLELVSVGSGWRFQSRPELRDHLDRLHPEKPPRYTRAVLETLAIIAYRQPVTRGDMEDIRGVTINSLIIKQLEDRNWVEVIGHRETVGRPALFATTRQFLDDLGLASLDQLPLIESPAQQGALIDALAEAAQPGLPMEEETVEAPIEPEADTDLAELPPAHSGTPS
;
A
#
# COMPACT_ATOMS: atom_id res chain seq x y z
N MET A 1 -10.58 28.46 20.27
CA MET A 1 -10.79 27.01 20.48
C MET A 1 -10.04 26.57 21.74
N ASN A 2 -10.58 25.69 22.59
CA ASN A 2 -9.79 25.06 23.65
C ASN A 2 -8.97 23.90 23.07
N THR A 3 -7.77 23.65 23.60
CA THR A 3 -6.86 22.56 23.18
C THR A 3 -7.55 21.20 23.19
N ALA A 4 -8.41 20.93 24.19
CA ALA A 4 -9.16 19.69 24.28
C ALA A 4 -10.16 19.50 23.12
N ASP A 5 -10.80 20.58 22.65
CA ASP A 5 -11.73 20.53 21.53
C ASP A 5 -10.97 20.32 20.21
N ALA A 6 -9.80 20.96 20.05
CA ALA A 6 -8.94 20.75 18.89
C ALA A 6 -8.47 19.29 18.77
N LYS A 7 -8.05 18.66 19.87
CA LYS A 7 -7.68 17.24 19.87
C LYS A 7 -8.83 16.32 19.45
N ARG A 8 -10.05 16.58 19.94
CA ARG A 8 -11.23 15.79 19.55
C ARG A 8 -11.57 15.93 18.06
N ILE A 9 -11.43 17.13 17.50
CA ILE A 9 -11.63 17.37 16.07
C ILE A 9 -10.60 16.58 15.25
N LEU A 10 -9.31 16.66 15.63
CA LEU A 10 -8.24 15.90 14.98
C LEU A 10 -8.47 14.39 15.06
N GLU A 11 -8.77 13.88 16.26
CA GLU A 11 -9.07 12.47 16.50
C GLU A 11 -10.23 11.99 15.61
N THR A 12 -11.33 12.73 15.59
CA THR A 12 -12.51 12.39 14.79
C THR A 12 -12.18 12.37 13.31
N ALA A 13 -11.48 13.40 12.80
CA ALA A 13 -11.10 13.47 11.40
C ALA A 13 -10.18 12.31 10.99
N LEU A 14 -9.20 11.95 11.82
CA LEU A 14 -8.26 10.87 11.56
C LEU A 14 -8.91 9.49 11.64
N ILE A 15 -9.90 9.28 12.51
CA ILE A 15 -10.63 8.01 12.62
C ILE A 15 -11.60 7.83 11.46
N CYS A 16 -12.26 8.91 11.02
CA CYS A 16 -13.23 8.85 9.93
C CYS A 16 -12.58 8.89 8.54
N SER A 17 -11.29 9.22 8.43
CA SER A 17 -10.57 9.25 7.16
C SER A 17 -10.17 7.84 6.71
N THR A 18 -10.40 7.54 5.44
CA THR A 18 -9.93 6.30 4.81
C THR A 18 -8.47 6.39 4.33
N GLN A 19 -7.91 7.60 4.27
CA GLN A 19 -6.54 7.88 3.80
C GLN A 19 -5.75 8.67 4.84
N PRO A 20 -4.41 8.55 4.86
CA PRO A 20 -3.57 9.38 5.72
C PRO A 20 -3.76 10.87 5.44
N LEU A 21 -3.84 11.68 6.50
CA LEU A 21 -4.05 13.12 6.42
C LEU A 21 -2.75 13.87 6.68
N GLN A 22 -2.40 14.80 5.79
CA GLN A 22 -1.24 15.66 5.98
C GLN A 22 -1.54 16.77 6.98
N VAL A 23 -0.50 17.28 7.64
CA VAL A 23 -0.62 18.42 8.57
C VAL A 23 -1.30 19.61 7.88
N ARG A 24 -1.06 19.84 6.59
CA ARG A 24 -1.72 20.91 5.83
C ARG A 24 -3.25 20.73 5.75
N GLU A 25 -3.74 19.50 5.63
CA GLU A 25 -5.17 19.18 5.51
C GLU A 25 -5.83 19.28 6.88
N LEU A 26 -5.15 18.82 7.92
CA LEU A 26 -5.60 18.95 9.31
C LEU A 26 -5.72 20.41 9.75
N ARG A 27 -4.91 21.32 9.20
CA ARG A 27 -5.02 22.77 9.47
C ARG A 27 -6.29 23.40 8.90
N VAL A 28 -6.80 22.88 7.78
CA VAL A 28 -8.05 23.37 7.17
C VAL A 28 -9.24 23.19 8.10
N LEU A 29 -9.22 22.17 8.97
CA LEU A 29 -10.27 21.93 9.97
C LEU A 29 -10.41 23.07 11.01
N PHE A 30 -9.43 23.97 11.05
CA PHE A 30 -9.33 25.08 11.99
C PHE A 30 -9.20 26.42 11.27
N ASP A 31 -9.66 26.54 10.01
CA ASP A 31 -9.56 27.75 9.20
C ASP A 31 -8.12 28.33 9.15
N ASP A 32 -7.10 27.45 9.19
CA ASP A 32 -5.68 27.78 9.26
C ASP A 32 -5.23 28.60 10.49
N GLU A 33 -6.09 28.80 11.49
CA GLU A 33 -5.77 29.51 12.74
C GLU A 33 -4.67 28.82 13.56
N LEU A 34 -4.57 27.50 13.44
CA LEU A 34 -3.53 26.70 14.10
C LEU A 34 -2.29 26.55 13.19
N GLY A 35 -1.14 26.87 13.76
CA GLY A 35 0.16 26.66 13.12
C GLY A 35 0.48 25.17 12.95
N ALA A 36 1.33 24.85 11.97
CA ALA A 36 1.75 23.48 11.69
C ALA A 36 2.42 22.82 12.91
N ASP A 37 3.21 23.58 13.68
CA ASP A 37 3.88 23.06 14.88
C ASP A 37 2.88 22.76 15.99
N THR A 38 1.84 23.59 16.16
CA THR A 38 0.75 23.31 17.09
C THR A 38 0.03 22.03 16.73
N ILE A 39 -0.31 21.83 15.46
CA ILE A 39 -0.94 20.58 15.00
C ILE A 39 -0.04 19.37 15.29
N LYS A 40 1.26 19.45 14.99
CA LYS A 40 2.22 18.37 15.30
C LYS A 40 2.30 18.06 16.79
N SER A 41 2.30 19.08 17.65
CA SER A 41 2.27 18.88 19.11
C SER A 41 0.99 18.18 19.56
N LEU A 42 -0.16 18.60 19.03
CA LEU A 42 -1.44 17.95 19.34
C LEU A 42 -1.50 16.49 18.86
N LEU A 43 -0.91 16.19 17.71
CA LEU A 43 -0.81 14.82 17.19
C LEU A 43 0.09 13.94 18.04
N ALA A 44 1.22 14.49 18.53
CA ALA A 44 2.09 13.78 19.45
C ALA A 44 1.38 13.48 20.79
N GLU A 45 0.68 14.46 21.36
CA GLU A 45 -0.14 14.22 22.56
C GLU A 45 -1.24 13.18 22.31
N LEU A 46 -1.90 13.23 21.15
CA LEU A 46 -2.93 12.27 20.78
C LEU A 46 -2.36 10.86 20.61
N GLN A 47 -1.14 10.73 20.09
CA GLN A 47 -0.43 9.46 20.01
C GLN A 47 -0.19 8.87 21.41
N ASP A 48 0.25 9.70 22.36
CA ASP A 48 0.43 9.29 23.76
C ASP A 48 -0.89 8.87 24.43
N ASP A 49 -1.97 9.64 24.20
CA ASP A 49 -3.32 9.36 24.71
C ASP A 49 -3.87 7.99 24.23
N TRP A 50 -3.36 7.48 23.09
CA TRP A 50 -3.76 6.21 22.47
C TRP A 50 -2.82 5.03 22.74
N LEU A 51 -1.77 5.20 23.57
CA LEU A 51 -0.79 4.14 23.84
C LEU A 51 -1.38 2.85 24.45
N GLN A 52 -2.52 2.92 25.14
CA GLN A 52 -3.16 1.79 25.82
C GLN A 52 -4.42 1.29 25.09
N ARG A 53 -4.67 1.75 23.87
CA ARG A 53 -5.85 1.39 23.06
C ARG A 53 -5.48 0.41 21.95
N GLY A 54 -6.48 -0.24 21.37
CA GLY A 54 -6.27 -1.21 20.27
C GLY A 54 -5.90 -0.59 18.92
N LEU A 55 -6.20 0.71 18.74
CA LEU A 55 -5.69 1.50 17.62
C LEU A 55 -4.50 2.34 18.08
N GLU A 56 -3.64 2.68 17.13
CA GLU A 56 -2.52 3.60 17.30
C GLU A 56 -2.53 4.67 16.22
N LEU A 57 -2.09 5.87 16.60
CA LEU A 57 -1.86 6.96 15.67
C LEU A 57 -0.41 6.88 15.19
N VAL A 58 -0.20 6.82 13.88
CA VAL A 58 1.13 6.72 13.27
C VAL A 58 1.34 7.82 12.24
N SER A 59 2.59 8.25 12.11
CA SER A 59 3.04 9.10 11.00
C SER A 59 3.65 8.21 9.92
N VAL A 60 3.08 8.29 8.72
CA VAL A 60 3.53 7.60 7.51
C VAL A 60 3.99 8.60 6.45
N GLY A 61 4.57 8.13 5.35
CA GLY A 61 5.14 8.97 4.29
C GLY A 61 4.12 9.93 3.66
N SER A 62 2.85 9.56 3.60
CA SER A 62 1.76 10.40 3.08
C SER A 62 1.06 11.26 4.12
N GLY A 63 1.24 11.03 5.43
CA GLY A 63 0.55 11.81 6.48
C GLY A 63 0.38 11.07 7.80
N TRP A 64 -0.69 11.38 8.53
CA TRP A 64 -1.05 10.75 9.79
C TRP A 64 -2.31 9.90 9.62
N ARG A 65 -2.33 8.70 10.22
CA ARG A 65 -3.52 7.83 10.22
C ARG A 65 -3.64 7.04 11.51
N PHE A 66 -4.86 6.61 11.83
CA PHE A 66 -5.06 5.51 12.77
C PHE A 66 -4.91 4.17 12.06
N GLN A 67 -4.32 3.20 12.77
CA GLN A 67 -4.27 1.81 12.34
C GLN A 67 -4.40 0.87 13.54
N SER A 68 -4.75 -0.39 13.31
CA SER A 68 -4.74 -1.42 14.35
C SER A 68 -3.31 -1.74 14.79
N ARG A 69 -3.12 -2.00 16.08
CA ARG A 69 -1.83 -2.47 16.59
C ARG A 69 -1.43 -3.81 15.96
N PRO A 70 -0.14 -4.02 15.59
CA PRO A 70 0.35 -5.27 15.02
C PRO A 70 0.04 -6.51 15.88
N GLU A 71 0.08 -6.35 17.20
CA GLU A 71 -0.23 -7.41 18.19
C GLU A 71 -1.65 -7.98 18.05
N LEU A 72 -2.59 -7.22 17.48
CA LEU A 72 -3.98 -7.64 17.30
C LEU A 72 -4.23 -8.30 15.94
N ARG A 73 -3.22 -8.39 15.07
CA ARG A 73 -3.39 -8.82 13.68
C ARG A 73 -3.89 -10.26 13.56
N ASP A 74 -3.34 -11.20 14.32
CA ASP A 74 -3.75 -12.61 14.33
C ASP A 74 -5.25 -12.79 14.66
N HIS A 75 -5.83 -11.84 15.38
CA HIS A 75 -7.25 -11.81 15.70
C HIS A 75 -8.07 -11.18 14.57
N LEU A 76 -7.59 -10.09 13.97
CA LEU A 76 -8.27 -9.37 12.89
C LEU A 76 -8.26 -10.14 11.57
N ASP A 77 -7.21 -10.90 11.27
CA ASP A 77 -7.12 -11.76 10.08
C ASP A 77 -8.24 -12.81 10.01
N ARG A 78 -8.89 -13.11 11.15
CA ARG A 78 -10.05 -14.02 11.19
C ARG A 78 -11.29 -13.43 10.53
N LEU A 79 -11.38 -12.11 10.39
CA LEU A 79 -12.47 -11.43 9.69
C LEU A 79 -12.33 -11.55 8.17
N HIS A 80 -11.09 -11.65 7.67
CA HIS A 80 -10.77 -11.73 6.25
C HIS A 80 -9.76 -12.87 6.02
N PRO A 81 -10.24 -14.13 5.92
CA PRO A 81 -9.38 -15.31 5.90
C PRO A 81 -8.53 -15.46 4.62
N GLU A 82 -8.80 -14.66 3.59
CA GLU A 82 -7.98 -14.62 2.38
C GLU A 82 -6.63 -13.98 2.70
N LYS A 83 -5.61 -14.84 2.81
CA LYS A 83 -4.25 -14.37 3.08
C LYS A 83 -3.71 -13.65 1.84
N PRO A 84 -3.17 -12.43 2.00
CA PRO A 84 -2.50 -11.77 0.91
C PRO A 84 -1.36 -12.64 0.35
N PRO A 85 -1.03 -12.51 -0.94
CA PRO A 85 0.08 -13.23 -1.53
C PRO A 85 1.38 -12.90 -0.78
N ARG A 86 2.05 -13.94 -0.28
CA ARG A 86 3.35 -13.80 0.39
C ARG A 86 4.44 -13.49 -0.63
N TYR A 87 5.18 -12.41 -0.40
CA TYR A 87 6.35 -12.10 -1.20
C TYR A 87 7.48 -13.09 -0.91
N THR A 88 8.16 -13.54 -1.97
CA THR A 88 9.30 -14.43 -1.81
C THR A 88 10.50 -13.66 -1.23
N ARG A 89 11.42 -14.39 -0.59
CA ARG A 89 12.68 -13.82 -0.09
C ARG A 89 13.44 -13.05 -1.18
N ALA A 90 13.47 -13.54 -2.42
CA ALA A 90 14.15 -12.87 -3.52
C ALA A 90 13.53 -11.50 -3.86
N VAL A 91 12.21 -11.36 -3.73
CA VAL A 91 11.52 -10.07 -3.91
C VAL A 91 11.91 -9.10 -2.80
N LEU A 92 11.86 -9.55 -1.55
CA LEU A 92 12.16 -8.72 -0.38
C LEU A 92 13.64 -8.30 -0.33
N GLU A 93 14.56 -9.20 -0.71
CA GLU A 93 15.98 -8.86 -0.86
C GLU A 93 16.21 -7.80 -1.93
N THR A 94 15.51 -7.90 -3.07
CA THR A 94 15.62 -6.92 -4.16
C THR A 94 15.07 -5.56 -3.71
N LEU A 95 13.91 -5.54 -3.06
CA LEU A 95 13.32 -4.33 -2.48
C LEU A 95 14.25 -3.68 -1.45
N ALA A 96 14.85 -4.47 -0.56
CA ALA A 96 15.80 -3.97 0.42
C ALA A 96 17.02 -3.32 -0.26
N ILE A 97 17.55 -3.87 -1.34
CA ILE A 97 18.65 -3.21 -2.05
C ILE A 97 18.23 -1.84 -2.59
N ILE A 98 17.05 -1.75 -3.20
CA ILE A 98 16.53 -0.49 -3.72
C ILE A 98 16.37 0.53 -2.58
N ALA A 99 15.70 0.17 -1.48
CA ALA A 99 15.44 1.07 -0.37
C ALA A 99 16.71 1.68 0.25
N TYR A 100 17.80 0.92 0.35
CA TYR A 100 19.05 1.37 1.01
C TYR A 100 20.10 1.94 0.07
N ARG A 101 19.98 1.71 -1.25
CA ARG A 101 21.00 2.10 -2.23
C ARG A 101 20.48 2.99 -3.35
N GLN A 102 19.18 3.29 -3.35
CA GLN A 102 18.58 4.14 -4.38
C GLN A 102 19.35 5.47 -4.55
N PRO A 103 19.49 5.95 -5.79
CA PRO A 103 18.98 5.35 -7.03
C PRO A 103 19.87 4.23 -7.59
N VAL A 104 19.29 3.06 -7.88
CA VAL A 104 20.03 1.88 -8.39
C VAL A 104 19.52 1.40 -9.73
N THR A 105 20.40 0.83 -10.54
CA THR A 105 20.03 0.12 -11.76
C THR A 105 19.87 -1.37 -11.49
N ARG A 106 19.22 -2.09 -12.41
CA ARG A 106 19.16 -3.56 -12.36
C ARG A 106 20.54 -4.21 -12.27
N GLY A 107 21.51 -3.70 -13.02
CA GLY A 107 22.88 -4.23 -12.98
C GLY A 107 23.50 -4.10 -11.59
N ASP A 108 23.37 -2.92 -10.95
CA ASP A 108 23.90 -2.73 -9.60
C ASP A 108 23.27 -3.69 -8.58
N MET A 109 21.96 -3.96 -8.72
CA MET A 109 21.26 -4.89 -7.84
C MET A 109 21.74 -6.34 -8.04
N GLU A 110 21.97 -6.76 -9.29
CA GLU A 110 22.51 -8.08 -9.63
C GLU A 110 23.95 -8.24 -9.10
N ASP A 111 24.77 -7.21 -9.22
CA ASP A 111 26.15 -7.18 -8.70
C ASP A 111 26.19 -7.34 -7.17
N ILE A 112 25.26 -6.69 -6.46
CA ILE A 112 25.15 -6.81 -5.00
C ILE A 112 24.66 -8.21 -4.57
N ARG A 113 23.69 -8.79 -5.30
CA ARG A 113 23.13 -10.12 -4.96
C ARG A 113 24.01 -11.27 -5.42
N GLY A 114 24.90 -11.04 -6.39
CA GLY A 114 25.71 -12.08 -7.03
C GLY A 114 24.89 -13.05 -7.89
N VAL A 115 23.61 -12.75 -8.16
CA VAL A 115 22.70 -13.55 -8.97
C VAL A 115 21.82 -12.67 -9.84
N THR A 116 21.43 -13.17 -11.02
CA THR A 116 20.51 -12.48 -11.93
C THR A 116 19.14 -12.29 -11.28
N ILE A 117 18.56 -11.11 -11.44
CA ILE A 117 17.24 -10.77 -10.92
C ILE A 117 16.22 -11.05 -12.02
N ASN A 118 15.17 -11.82 -11.69
CA ASN A 118 14.07 -12.02 -12.62
C ASN A 118 13.35 -10.69 -12.87
N SER A 119 13.17 -10.28 -14.14
CA SER A 119 12.45 -9.06 -14.51
C SER A 119 11.05 -8.98 -13.90
N LEU A 120 10.40 -10.12 -13.64
CA LEU A 120 9.08 -10.19 -13.00
C LEU A 120 9.10 -9.68 -11.55
N ILE A 121 10.23 -9.78 -10.83
CA ILE A 121 10.35 -9.25 -9.46
C ILE A 121 10.24 -7.72 -9.47
N ILE A 122 10.97 -7.06 -10.38
CA ILE A 122 10.93 -5.61 -10.50
C ILE A 122 9.51 -5.18 -10.90
N LYS A 123 8.94 -5.84 -11.91
CA LYS A 123 7.56 -5.58 -12.32
C LYS A 123 6.55 -5.73 -11.18
N GLN A 124 6.69 -6.78 -10.35
CA GLN A 124 5.82 -6.98 -9.20
C GLN A 124 5.92 -5.84 -8.16
N LEU A 125 7.12 -5.30 -7.94
CA LEU A 125 7.33 -4.15 -7.06
C LEU A 125 6.76 -2.85 -7.64
N GLU A 126 6.85 -2.68 -8.96
CA GLU A 126 6.25 -1.55 -9.69
C GLU A 126 4.72 -1.64 -9.70
N ASP A 127 4.14 -2.82 -9.97
CA ASP A 127 2.69 -3.06 -9.98
C ASP A 127 2.06 -2.78 -8.59
N ARG A 128 2.83 -2.99 -7.51
CA ARG A 128 2.43 -2.66 -6.12
C ARG A 128 2.69 -1.18 -5.77
N ASN A 129 3.19 -0.39 -6.71
CA ASN A 129 3.63 0.99 -6.52
C ASN A 129 4.70 1.16 -5.42
N TRP A 130 5.49 0.13 -5.11
CA TRP A 130 6.56 0.26 -4.11
C TRP A 130 7.84 0.82 -4.68
N VAL A 131 8.07 0.59 -5.97
CA VAL A 131 9.25 1.02 -6.70
C VAL A 131 8.81 1.73 -7.96
N GLU A 132 9.54 2.75 -8.37
CA GLU A 132 9.33 3.45 -9.63
C GLU A 132 10.67 3.73 -10.33
N VAL A 133 10.60 3.98 -11.64
CA VAL A 133 11.73 4.46 -12.44
C VAL A 133 11.79 5.98 -12.34
N ILE A 134 12.84 6.49 -11.69
CA ILE A 134 13.04 7.95 -11.51
C ILE A 134 13.90 8.57 -12.61
N GLY A 135 14.46 7.77 -13.52
CA GLY A 135 15.32 8.24 -14.59
C GLY A 135 16.15 7.14 -15.22
N HIS A 136 17.17 7.53 -15.99
CA HIS A 136 18.10 6.61 -16.65
C HIS A 136 19.53 7.09 -16.45
N ARG A 137 20.46 6.16 -16.21
CA ARG A 137 21.88 6.48 -16.04
C ARG A 137 22.52 6.85 -17.39
N GLU A 138 23.36 7.87 -17.41
CA GLU A 138 24.07 8.33 -18.63
C GLU A 138 25.29 7.45 -18.96
N THR A 139 25.05 6.17 -19.20
CA THR A 139 26.06 5.18 -19.59
C THR A 139 25.60 4.37 -20.81
N VAL A 140 26.46 3.49 -21.33
CA VAL A 140 26.12 2.60 -22.45
C VAL A 140 24.89 1.77 -22.08
N GLY A 141 23.90 1.74 -22.98
CA GLY A 141 22.63 1.04 -22.78
C GLY A 141 21.59 1.83 -21.98
N ARG A 142 21.95 2.99 -21.40
CA ARG A 142 21.08 3.89 -20.62
C ARG A 142 20.12 3.14 -19.68
N PRO A 143 20.63 2.35 -18.71
CA PRO A 143 19.77 1.55 -17.84
C PRO A 143 18.88 2.43 -16.95
N ALA A 144 17.67 1.94 -16.68
CA ALA A 144 16.71 2.58 -15.77
C ALA A 144 17.24 2.64 -14.32
N LEU A 145 16.93 3.74 -13.64
CA LEU A 145 17.22 3.98 -12.23
C LEU A 145 15.95 3.83 -11.41
N PHE A 146 15.99 2.92 -10.43
CA PHE A 146 14.88 2.59 -9.55
C PHE A 146 15.03 3.26 -8.19
N ALA A 147 13.90 3.68 -7.61
CA ALA A 147 13.78 4.16 -6.25
C ALA A 147 12.44 3.73 -5.63
N THR A 148 12.36 3.76 -4.31
CA THR A 148 11.12 3.52 -3.55
C THR A 148 10.19 4.72 -3.60
N THR A 149 8.89 4.45 -3.46
CA THR A 149 7.83 5.47 -3.51
C THR A 149 7.34 5.84 -2.10
N ARG A 150 6.37 6.77 -2.02
CA ARG A 150 5.62 7.02 -0.78
C ARG A 150 4.73 5.85 -0.37
N GLN A 151 4.14 5.13 -1.32
CA GLN A 151 3.30 3.97 -1.01
C GLN A 151 4.11 2.89 -0.28
N PHE A 152 5.38 2.70 -0.66
CA PHE A 152 6.28 1.83 0.08
C PHE A 152 6.40 2.25 1.55
N LEU A 153 6.64 3.54 1.82
CA LEU A 153 6.72 4.06 3.20
C LEU A 153 5.40 3.88 3.95
N ASP A 154 4.27 4.10 3.28
CA ASP A 154 2.94 3.97 3.87
C ASP A 154 2.58 2.54 4.24
N ASP A 155 2.91 1.57 3.38
CA ASP A 155 2.70 0.16 3.65
C ASP A 155 3.62 -0.33 4.77
N LEU A 156 4.86 0.19 4.84
CA LEU A 156 5.80 -0.10 5.93
C LEU A 156 5.50 0.63 7.25
N GLY A 157 4.56 1.58 7.24
CA GLY A 157 4.26 2.40 8.42
C GLY A 157 5.38 3.37 8.80
N LEU A 158 6.21 3.78 7.83
CA LEU A 158 7.35 4.67 8.03
C LEU A 158 7.03 6.08 7.53
N ALA A 159 7.52 7.11 8.23
CA ALA A 159 7.42 8.49 7.79
C ALA A 159 8.49 8.85 6.74
N SER A 160 9.65 8.20 6.81
CA SER A 160 10.81 8.49 5.96
C SER A 160 11.76 7.30 5.86
N LEU A 161 12.58 7.28 4.82
CA LEU A 161 13.59 6.24 4.62
C LEU A 161 14.65 6.20 5.74
N ASP A 162 14.88 7.32 6.43
CA ASP A 162 15.81 7.40 7.56
C ASP A 162 15.39 6.53 8.76
N GLN A 163 14.12 6.10 8.80
CA GLN A 163 13.60 5.20 9.83
C GLN A 163 13.83 3.72 9.49
N LEU A 164 14.40 3.42 8.32
CA LEU A 164 14.76 2.06 7.96
C LEU A 164 15.87 1.53 8.90
N PRO A 165 15.76 0.29 9.40
CA PRO A 165 16.77 -0.29 10.29
C PRO A 165 18.16 -0.34 9.63
N LEU A 166 19.24 0.00 10.33
CA LEU A 166 20.59 -0.14 9.75
C LEU A 166 20.92 -1.62 9.48
N ILE A 167 21.30 -1.94 8.24
CA ILE A 167 21.77 -3.29 7.88
C ILE A 167 23.28 -3.34 8.13
N GLU A 168 23.69 -3.67 9.35
CA GLU A 168 25.11 -3.87 9.69
C GLU A 168 25.53 -5.36 9.66
N SER A 169 24.55 -6.28 9.64
CA SER A 169 24.81 -7.72 9.67
C SER A 169 23.78 -8.54 8.86
N PRO A 170 24.15 -9.75 8.40
CA PRO A 170 23.23 -10.69 7.76
C PRO A 170 22.03 -11.09 8.64
N ALA A 171 22.19 -11.05 9.97
CA ALA A 171 21.11 -11.34 10.92
C ALA A 171 20.05 -10.22 10.94
N GLN A 172 20.48 -8.96 10.88
CA GLN A 172 19.58 -7.81 10.75
C GLN A 172 18.88 -7.79 9.38
N GLN A 173 19.55 -8.31 8.35
CA GLN A 173 18.98 -8.53 7.02
C GLN A 173 17.82 -9.53 7.04
N GLY A 174 17.92 -10.60 7.83
CA GLY A 174 16.83 -11.56 8.05
C GLY A 174 15.64 -10.93 8.78
N ALA A 175 15.89 -10.24 9.89
CA ALA A 175 14.85 -9.55 10.65
C ALA A 175 14.12 -8.47 9.83
N LEU A 176 14.83 -7.77 8.93
CA LEU A 176 14.23 -6.83 7.99
C LEU A 176 13.33 -7.53 6.98
N ILE A 177 13.76 -8.67 6.42
CA ILE A 177 12.94 -9.44 5.49
C ILE A 177 11.65 -9.89 6.17
N ASP A 178 11.73 -10.28 7.44
CA ASP A 178 10.56 -10.65 8.23
C ASP A 178 9.64 -9.43 8.47
N ALA A 179 10.18 -8.29 8.87
CA ALA A 179 9.42 -7.05 9.06
C ALA A 179 8.77 -6.54 7.76
N LEU A 180 9.51 -6.59 6.64
CA LEU A 180 8.98 -6.28 5.32
C LEU A 180 7.88 -7.27 4.96
N ALA A 181 8.05 -8.58 5.18
CA ALA A 181 7.01 -9.57 4.91
C ALA A 181 5.76 -9.36 5.76
N GLU A 182 5.90 -8.83 6.97
CA GLU A 182 4.81 -8.49 7.86
C GLU A 182 4.08 -7.23 7.41
N ALA A 183 4.81 -6.16 7.08
CA ALA A 183 4.24 -4.91 6.58
C ALA A 183 3.68 -5.03 5.15
N ALA A 184 4.25 -5.92 4.34
CA ALA A 184 3.84 -6.23 2.98
C ALA A 184 2.46 -6.89 2.89
N GLN A 185 2.03 -7.51 3.97
CA GLN A 185 0.66 -7.99 4.07
C GLN A 185 -0.20 -6.74 4.24
N PRO A 186 -1.11 -6.41 3.31
CA PRO A 186 -2.05 -5.32 3.52
C PRO A 186 -2.74 -5.48 4.88
N GLY A 187 -2.60 -4.48 5.74
CA GLY A 187 -3.64 -4.21 6.73
C GLY A 187 -4.91 -3.89 5.96
N LEU A 188 -6.03 -4.43 6.41
CA LEU A 188 -7.39 -4.30 5.86
C LEU A 188 -7.52 -3.14 4.86
N PRO A 189 -7.59 -3.40 3.54
CA PRO A 189 -8.22 -2.44 2.65
C PRO A 189 -9.70 -2.40 3.06
N MET A 190 -10.16 -1.24 3.53
CA MET A 190 -11.61 -0.98 3.54
C MET A 190 -12.07 -0.98 2.08
N GLU A 191 -12.69 -2.10 1.71
CA GLU A 191 -13.59 -2.32 0.57
C GLU A 191 -13.08 -1.84 -0.80
N GLU A 192 -12.55 -2.76 -1.60
CA GLU A 192 -12.66 -2.63 -3.06
C GLU A 192 -14.15 -2.75 -3.42
N GLU A 193 -14.73 -1.67 -3.94
CA GLU A 193 -16.02 -1.71 -4.64
C GLU A 193 -15.97 -2.80 -5.71
N THR A 194 -16.69 -3.89 -5.46
CA THR A 194 -16.94 -4.91 -6.47
C THR A 194 -17.84 -4.26 -7.51
N VAL A 195 -17.24 -3.85 -8.63
CA VAL A 195 -17.98 -3.44 -9.83
C VAL A 195 -18.66 -4.68 -10.36
N GLU A 196 -19.90 -4.91 -9.93
CA GLU A 196 -20.78 -5.93 -10.49
C GLU A 196 -21.18 -5.49 -11.90
N ALA A 197 -20.54 -6.06 -12.92
CA ALA A 197 -20.96 -5.89 -14.30
C ALA A 197 -22.33 -6.58 -14.50
N PRO A 198 -23.28 -5.97 -15.24
CA PRO A 198 -24.59 -6.58 -15.46
C PRO A 198 -24.48 -7.87 -16.26
N ILE A 199 -24.97 -8.97 -15.69
CA ILE A 199 -25.20 -10.23 -16.39
C ILE A 199 -26.59 -10.13 -17.04
N GLU A 200 -26.65 -9.92 -18.36
CA GLU A 200 -27.85 -10.25 -19.13
C GLU A 200 -27.90 -11.77 -19.32
N PRO A 201 -28.98 -12.48 -18.95
CA PRO A 201 -29.18 -13.85 -19.39
C PRO A 201 -29.95 -13.90 -20.72
N GLU A 202 -29.47 -14.83 -21.53
CA GLU A 202 -29.78 -15.11 -22.92
C GLU A 202 -31.21 -15.61 -23.20
N ALA A 203 -31.54 -15.49 -24.48
CA ALA A 203 -32.61 -16.08 -25.26
C ALA A 203 -33.25 -17.37 -24.72
N ASP A 204 -34.56 -17.31 -24.54
CA ASP A 204 -35.44 -18.48 -24.43
C ASP A 204 -35.91 -18.87 -25.83
N THR A 205 -35.24 -19.84 -26.44
CA THR A 205 -35.77 -20.58 -27.60
C THR A 205 -36.67 -21.69 -27.09
N ASP A 206 -37.99 -21.48 -27.11
CA ASP A 206 -38.94 -22.58 -27.01
C ASP A 206 -39.68 -22.80 -28.34
N LEU A 207 -39.68 -24.07 -28.74
CA LEU A 207 -40.25 -24.60 -29.96
C LEU A 207 -41.78 -24.54 -29.87
N ALA A 208 -42.42 -23.89 -30.85
CA ALA A 208 -43.82 -24.14 -31.16
C ALA A 208 -43.97 -24.55 -32.63
N GLU A 209 -44.41 -25.79 -32.78
CA GLU A 209 -44.62 -26.56 -34.00
C GLU A 209 -45.96 -26.22 -34.68
N LEU A 210 -46.02 -26.46 -36.00
CA LEU A 210 -47.17 -26.61 -36.94
C LEU A 210 -47.63 -25.37 -37.77
N PRO A 211 -48.21 -25.55 -38.98
CA PRO A 211 -48.29 -26.72 -39.89
C PRO A 211 -47.84 -26.40 -41.36
N PRO A 212 -47.86 -27.36 -42.31
CA PRO A 212 -47.26 -27.16 -43.64
C PRO A 212 -48.24 -26.52 -44.63
N ALA A 213 -47.74 -25.61 -45.49
CA ALA A 213 -48.47 -25.07 -46.63
C ALA A 213 -47.67 -25.26 -47.94
N HIS A 214 -48.31 -26.00 -48.84
CA HIS A 214 -48.05 -26.29 -50.24
C HIS A 214 -47.15 -25.32 -51.05
N SER A 215 -46.22 -25.92 -51.81
CA SER A 215 -46.03 -25.66 -53.25
C SER A 215 -45.27 -26.88 -53.82
N GLY A 216 -45.67 -27.55 -54.90
CA GLY A 216 -46.38 -27.05 -56.07
C GLY A 216 -45.42 -26.88 -57.25
N THR A 217 -44.90 -28.01 -57.76
CA THR A 217 -44.37 -28.28 -59.13
C THR A 217 -43.26 -27.40 -59.74
N PRO A 218 -42.25 -28.02 -60.38
CA PRO A 218 -41.54 -27.46 -61.52
C PRO A 218 -41.98 -28.13 -62.85
N SER A 219 -42.25 -27.33 -63.87
CA SER A 219 -42.02 -27.61 -65.29
C SER A 219 -41.72 -26.29 -65.99
#